data_AF-W9T368-F1
#
_entry.id   AF-W9T368-F1
#
_cell.length_a   1.000
_cell.length_b   1.000
_cell.length_c   1.000
_cell.angle_alpha   90.00
_cell.angle_beta   90.00
_cell.angle_gamma   90.00
#
_symmetry.space_group_name_H-M   'P 1'
#
loop_
_entity.id
_entity.type
_entity.pdbx_description
1 polymer ?
#
loop_
_entity_poly.entity_id
_entity_poly.type
_entity_poly.pdbx_seq_one_letter_code
_entity_poly.pdbx_strand_id
1 'polypeptide(L)'
;MDLDVLLSRSAALEQSLYKCFSVPVYDSSPRLVASKTLSALAFEHSQAIKHLIAAGLYTSAAALLRVQYESLVRSMWVLYVASDSQAELIISDLTYDSAKKGSTIPMLSQMLVAIEEKAPHAPIEMLKEFKHYSWKPLSSYVHGGIHAVNRFSRGFPAPLVHAMVTHSNGLLTIAANLGLIVSGAPPTDQIPKIQREFGDCLPLPAVPRPAATEPSH
;
A
#
# COMPACT_ATOMS: atom_id res chain seq x y z
N MET A 1 22.94 0.57 2.52
CA MET A 1 22.51 1.58 3.52
C MET A 1 22.33 0.87 4.84
N ASP A 2 22.66 1.51 5.96
CA ASP A 2 22.37 1.02 7.31
C ASP A 2 20.85 1.07 7.60
N LEU A 3 20.31 0.21 8.46
CA LEU A 3 18.87 0.17 8.77
C LEU A 3 18.38 1.45 9.47
N ASP A 4 19.16 2.01 10.39
CA ASP A 4 18.78 3.24 11.11
C ASP A 4 18.76 4.44 10.15
N VAL A 5 19.71 4.47 9.21
CA VAL A 5 19.73 5.45 8.13
C VAL A 5 18.51 5.26 7.22
N LEU A 6 18.17 4.02 6.87
CA LEU A 6 17.00 3.72 6.04
C LEU A 6 15.69 4.14 6.71
N LEU A 7 15.52 3.87 8.01
CA LEU A 7 14.36 4.30 8.78
C LEU A 7 14.28 5.83 8.88
N SER A 8 15.41 6.49 9.10
CA SER A 8 15.50 7.96 9.13
C SER A 8 15.09 8.59 7.79
N ARG A 9 15.59 8.03 6.67
CA ARG A 9 15.20 8.46 5.32
C ARG A 9 13.72 8.20 5.01
N SER A 10 13.21 7.04 5.42
CA SER A 10 11.78 6.69 5.30
C SER A 10 10.88 7.63 6.11
N ALA A 11 11.28 8.05 7.31
CA ALA A 11 10.54 9.02 8.10
C ALA A 11 10.54 10.42 7.45
N ALA A 12 11.66 10.85 6.88
CA ALA A 12 11.73 12.12 6.14
C ALA A 12 10.89 12.09 4.85
N LEU A 13 10.85 10.97 4.13
CA LEU A 13 9.96 10.77 2.98
C LEU A 13 8.49 10.94 3.40
N GLU A 14 8.09 10.31 4.49
CA GLU A 14 6.73 10.41 5.01
C GLU A 14 6.33 11.86 5.32
N GLN A 15 7.19 12.61 6.01
CA GLN A 15 6.95 14.03 6.30
C GLN A 15 6.74 14.85 5.03
N SER A 16 7.52 14.58 3.98
CA SER A 16 7.36 15.22 2.67
C SER A 16 6.03 14.87 1.99
N LEU A 17 5.56 13.63 2.15
CA LEU A 17 4.30 13.15 1.56
C LEU A 17 3.05 13.52 2.38
N TYR A 18 3.18 13.84 3.67
CA TYR A 18 2.06 14.15 4.58
C TYR A 18 1.12 15.23 4.03
N LYS A 19 1.68 16.25 3.36
CA LYS A 19 0.89 17.34 2.77
C LYS A 19 -0.13 16.84 1.74
N CYS A 20 0.18 15.78 0.99
CA CYS A 20 -0.73 15.18 0.01
C CYS A 20 -1.97 14.56 0.65
N PHE A 21 -1.89 14.17 1.94
CA PHE A 21 -3.01 13.63 2.71
C PHE A 21 -3.79 14.72 3.42
N SER A 22 -3.19 15.88 3.69
CA SER A 22 -3.84 17.00 4.39
C SER A 22 -4.79 17.83 3.52
N VAL A 23 -4.73 17.69 2.19
CA VAL A 23 -5.65 18.41 1.28
C VAL A 23 -7.05 17.78 1.35
N PRO A 24 -8.12 18.58 1.52
CA PRO A 24 -9.50 18.11 1.42
C PRO A 24 -9.78 17.43 0.08
N VAL A 25 -10.78 16.56 0.07
CA VAL A 25 -11.32 16.01 -1.19
C VAL A 25 -11.97 17.11 -2.03
N TYR A 26 -11.97 16.95 -3.35
CA TYR A 26 -12.55 17.94 -4.28
C TYR A 26 -14.04 18.19 -4.01
N ASP A 27 -14.77 17.12 -3.72
CA ASP A 27 -16.16 17.14 -3.27
C ASP A 27 -16.41 16.06 -2.21
N SER A 28 -17.57 16.13 -1.56
CA SER A 28 -17.98 15.19 -0.52
C SER A 28 -18.65 13.92 -1.06
N SER A 29 -18.41 13.54 -2.32
CA SER A 29 -18.96 12.30 -2.85
C SER A 29 -18.41 11.10 -2.07
N PRO A 30 -19.22 10.06 -1.81
CA PRO A 30 -18.79 8.86 -1.11
C PRO A 30 -17.54 8.23 -1.73
N ARG A 31 -17.41 8.31 -3.06
CA ARG A 31 -16.25 7.84 -3.81
C ARG A 31 -14.96 8.52 -3.41
N LEU A 32 -14.91 9.86 -3.44
CA LEU A 32 -13.70 10.60 -3.07
C LEU A 32 -13.36 10.43 -1.59
N VAL A 33 -14.38 10.47 -0.72
CA VAL A 33 -14.21 10.28 0.72
C VAL A 33 -13.67 8.88 1.05
N ALA A 34 -14.26 7.83 0.46
CA ALA A 34 -13.83 6.45 0.66
C ALA A 34 -12.40 6.22 0.14
N SER A 35 -12.08 6.71 -1.07
CA SER A 35 -10.73 6.63 -1.62
C SER A 35 -9.72 7.37 -0.73
N LYS A 36 -10.02 8.60 -0.30
CA LYS A 36 -9.15 9.36 0.61
C LYS A 36 -8.94 8.66 1.94
N THR A 37 -9.99 8.09 2.53
CA THR A 37 -9.92 7.38 3.81
C THR A 37 -9.04 6.15 3.72
N LEU A 38 -9.18 5.35 2.67
CA LEU A 38 -8.36 4.15 2.44
C LEU A 38 -6.89 4.49 2.13
N SER A 39 -6.62 5.60 1.43
CA SER A 39 -5.23 6.04 1.19
C SER A 39 -4.58 6.59 2.47
N ALA A 40 -5.34 7.30 3.31
CA ALA A 40 -4.89 7.72 4.64
C ALA A 40 -4.64 6.50 5.57
N LEU A 41 -5.46 5.46 5.51
CA LEU A 41 -5.20 4.21 6.23
C LEU A 41 -3.90 3.53 5.76
N ALA A 42 -3.62 3.53 4.45
CA ALA A 42 -2.35 3.05 3.93
C ALA A 42 -1.15 3.90 4.41
N PHE A 43 -1.34 5.20 4.62
CA PHE A 43 -0.34 6.08 5.23
C PHE A 43 -0.07 5.71 6.69
N GLU A 44 -1.12 5.53 7.50
CA GLU A 44 -1.00 5.09 8.91
C GLU A 44 -0.29 3.72 9.02
N HIS A 45 -0.62 2.77 8.15
CA HIS A 45 0.09 1.48 8.11
C HIS A 45 1.59 1.65 7.83
N SER A 46 1.98 2.59 6.94
CA SER A 46 3.41 2.87 6.69
C SER A 46 4.12 3.44 7.92
N GLN A 47 3.45 4.29 8.71
CA GLN A 47 3.97 4.78 10.00
C GLN A 47 4.22 3.62 10.95
N ALA A 48 3.20 2.80 11.16
CA ALA A 48 3.26 1.67 12.08
C ALA A 48 4.35 0.66 11.68
N ILE A 49 4.53 0.37 10.39
CA ILE A 49 5.59 -0.52 9.89
C ILE A 49 6.97 -0.04 10.33
N LYS A 50 7.28 1.27 10.20
CA LYS A 50 8.56 1.83 10.66
C LYS A 50 8.76 1.65 12.16
N HIS A 51 7.74 1.95 12.96
CA HIS A 51 7.82 1.81 14.42
C HIS A 51 8.05 0.35 14.84
N LEU A 52 7.37 -0.59 14.20
CA LEU A 52 7.56 -2.01 14.45
C LEU A 52 8.95 -2.47 14.04
N ILE A 53 9.47 -2.03 12.89
CA ILE A 53 10.83 -2.38 12.44
C ILE A 53 11.87 -1.81 13.40
N ALA A 54 11.75 -0.55 13.82
CA ALA A 54 12.64 0.06 14.81
C ALA A 54 12.63 -0.70 16.16
N ALA A 55 11.50 -1.30 16.53
CA ALA A 55 11.36 -2.11 17.73
C ALA A 55 11.75 -3.59 17.54
N GLY A 56 12.22 -4.00 16.35
CA GLY A 56 12.55 -5.40 16.04
C GLY A 56 11.34 -6.34 15.85
N LEU A 57 10.13 -5.78 15.74
CA LEU A 57 8.85 -6.52 15.61
C LEU A 57 8.53 -6.84 14.14
N TYR A 58 9.46 -7.50 13.46
CA TYR A 58 9.42 -7.70 12.00
C TYR A 58 8.25 -8.56 11.50
N THR A 59 7.85 -9.61 12.23
CA THR A 59 6.70 -10.46 11.84
C THR A 59 5.42 -9.64 11.75
N SER A 60 5.19 -8.76 12.73
CA SER A 60 4.03 -7.87 12.75
C SER A 60 4.13 -6.80 11.66
N ALA A 61 5.33 -6.25 11.43
CA ALA A 61 5.56 -5.31 10.33
C ALA A 61 5.26 -5.94 8.95
N ALA A 62 5.57 -7.22 8.75
CA ALA A 62 5.27 -7.94 7.51
C ALA A 62 3.75 -8.11 7.33
N ALA A 63 3.02 -8.46 8.40
CA ALA A 63 1.56 -8.49 8.36
C ALA A 63 0.97 -7.11 8.01
N LEU A 64 1.49 -6.03 8.58
CA LEU A 64 1.06 -4.67 8.26
C LEU A 64 1.36 -4.25 6.82
N LEU A 65 2.50 -4.66 6.25
CA LEU A 65 2.82 -4.39 4.85
C LEU A 65 1.77 -4.97 3.89
N ARG A 66 1.21 -6.14 4.21
CA ARG A 66 0.09 -6.71 3.44
C ARG A 66 -1.13 -5.81 3.45
N VAL A 67 -1.58 -5.41 4.65
CA VAL A 67 -2.81 -4.61 4.76
C VAL A 67 -2.62 -3.18 4.26
N GLN A 68 -1.40 -2.61 4.33
CA GLN A 68 -1.05 -1.37 3.63
C GLN A 68 -1.32 -1.48 2.13
N TYR A 69 -0.80 -2.54 1.50
CA TYR A 69 -0.98 -2.80 0.09
C TYR A 69 -2.46 -3.02 -0.26
N GLU A 70 -3.17 -3.84 0.51
CA GLU A 70 -4.59 -4.11 0.29
C GLU A 70 -5.46 -2.84 0.44
N SER A 71 -5.14 -1.96 1.39
CA SER A 71 -5.82 -0.67 1.56
C SER A 71 -5.61 0.25 0.36
N LEU A 72 -4.37 0.34 -0.15
CA LEU A 72 -4.07 1.13 -1.35
C LEU A 72 -4.82 0.62 -2.58
N VAL A 73 -4.79 -0.69 -2.85
CA VAL A 73 -5.48 -1.27 -4.00
C VAL A 73 -6.99 -1.03 -3.89
N ARG A 74 -7.57 -1.20 -2.69
CA ARG A 74 -8.98 -0.90 -2.46
C ARG A 74 -9.28 0.58 -2.68
N SER A 75 -8.41 1.50 -2.25
CA SER A 75 -8.57 2.93 -2.48
C SER A 75 -8.64 3.27 -3.98
N MET A 76 -7.73 2.70 -4.78
CA MET A 76 -7.72 2.86 -6.24
C MET A 76 -8.94 2.22 -6.90
N TRP A 77 -9.36 1.04 -6.44
CA TRP A 77 -10.55 0.37 -6.94
C TRP A 77 -11.81 1.20 -6.67
N VAL A 78 -11.94 1.78 -5.47
CA VAL A 78 -13.05 2.68 -5.14
C VAL A 78 -13.06 3.87 -6.09
N LEU A 79 -11.90 4.48 -6.37
CA LEU A 79 -11.84 5.67 -7.22
C LEU A 79 -12.24 5.33 -8.66
N TYR A 80 -11.66 4.28 -9.23
CA TYR A 80 -11.71 4.04 -10.67
C TYR A 80 -12.75 3.03 -11.13
N VAL A 81 -13.24 2.14 -10.24
CA VAL A 81 -13.95 0.93 -10.67
C VAL A 81 -15.30 0.75 -9.96
N ALA A 82 -15.35 0.99 -8.65
CA ALA A 82 -16.51 0.68 -7.82
C ALA A 82 -17.79 1.37 -8.33
N SER A 83 -18.96 0.77 -8.10
CA SER A 83 -20.22 1.51 -8.22
C SER A 83 -20.35 2.55 -7.10
N ASP A 84 -21.25 3.51 -7.27
CA ASP A 84 -21.52 4.51 -6.20
C ASP A 84 -22.03 3.83 -4.92
N SER A 85 -22.89 2.80 -5.06
CA SER A 85 -23.36 1.99 -3.94
C SER A 85 -22.24 1.22 -3.22
N GLN A 86 -21.22 0.77 -3.95
CA GLN A 86 -20.04 0.14 -3.35
C GLN A 86 -19.15 1.16 -2.65
N ALA A 87 -18.99 2.36 -3.21
CA ALA A 87 -18.26 3.45 -2.58
C ALA A 87 -18.93 3.91 -1.27
N GLU A 88 -20.26 4.06 -1.28
CA GLU A 88 -21.08 4.35 -0.09
C GLU A 88 -20.92 3.26 0.99
N LEU A 89 -20.95 1.98 0.60
CA LEU A 89 -20.81 0.87 1.53
C LEU A 89 -19.48 0.92 2.31
N ILE A 90 -18.38 1.36 1.68
CA ILE A 90 -17.05 1.44 2.32
C ILE A 90 -17.02 2.41 3.50
N ILE A 91 -17.79 3.49 3.43
CA ILE A 91 -17.84 4.55 4.47
C ILE A 91 -19.14 4.52 5.28
N SER A 92 -19.97 3.50 5.09
CA SER A 92 -21.21 3.33 5.83
C SER A 92 -20.95 3.01 7.30
N ASP A 93 -21.93 3.33 8.14
CA ASP A 93 -21.88 2.97 9.56
C ASP A 93 -21.72 1.46 9.74
N LEU A 94 -20.95 1.07 10.75
CA LEU A 94 -20.73 -0.33 11.08
C LEU A 94 -21.97 -0.93 11.75
N THR A 95 -22.75 -1.68 10.98
CA THR A 95 -23.95 -2.42 11.40
C THR A 95 -23.80 -3.89 11.00
N TYR A 96 -24.64 -4.76 11.52
CA TYR A 96 -24.67 -6.17 11.09
C TYR A 96 -24.90 -6.28 9.57
N ASP A 97 -25.81 -5.49 9.03
CA ASP A 97 -26.17 -5.52 7.62
C ASP A 97 -25.05 -4.96 6.72
N SER A 98 -24.42 -3.84 7.10
CA SER A 98 -23.29 -3.29 6.33
C SER A 98 -22.06 -4.19 6.40
N ALA A 99 -21.78 -4.82 7.54
CA ALA A 99 -20.71 -5.81 7.67
C ALA A 99 -20.96 -7.04 6.79
N LYS A 100 -22.21 -7.54 6.77
CA LYS A 100 -22.61 -8.66 5.89
C LYS A 100 -22.50 -8.28 4.41
N LYS A 101 -22.96 -7.07 4.03
CA LYS A 101 -22.82 -6.58 2.65
C LYS A 101 -21.35 -6.34 2.28
N GLY A 102 -20.49 -6.02 3.24
CA GLY A 102 -19.04 -5.84 3.04
C GLY A 102 -18.36 -7.05 2.41
N SER A 103 -18.87 -8.27 2.62
CA SER A 103 -18.35 -9.48 1.97
C SER A 103 -18.61 -9.52 0.45
N THR A 104 -19.42 -8.61 -0.09
CA THR A 104 -19.66 -8.48 -1.54
C THR A 104 -18.60 -7.62 -2.24
N ILE A 105 -17.77 -6.89 -1.47
CA ILE A 105 -16.64 -6.15 -2.01
C ILE A 105 -15.64 -7.16 -2.61
N PRO A 106 -15.17 -6.96 -3.85
CA PRO A 106 -14.32 -7.93 -4.52
C PRO A 106 -13.02 -8.20 -3.76
N MET A 107 -12.45 -9.38 -3.98
CA MET A 107 -11.13 -9.69 -3.46
C MET A 107 -10.05 -8.88 -4.19
N LEU A 108 -8.90 -8.70 -3.54
CA LEU A 108 -7.75 -7.98 -4.09
C LEU A 108 -7.43 -8.36 -5.55
N SER A 109 -7.39 -9.67 -5.86
CA SER A 109 -7.10 -10.15 -7.20
C SER A 109 -8.08 -9.63 -8.25
N GLN A 110 -9.37 -9.58 -7.92
CA GLN A 110 -10.43 -9.09 -8.80
C GLN A 110 -10.36 -7.56 -8.94
N MET A 111 -10.00 -6.85 -7.87
CA MET A 111 -9.81 -5.40 -7.90
C MET A 111 -8.71 -5.00 -8.89
N LEU A 112 -7.56 -5.67 -8.87
CA LEU A 112 -6.43 -5.34 -9.75
C LEU A 112 -6.77 -5.53 -11.22
N VAL A 113 -7.42 -6.64 -11.58
CA VAL A 113 -7.89 -6.91 -12.94
C VAL A 113 -8.85 -5.81 -13.40
N ALA A 114 -9.83 -5.46 -12.56
CA ALA A 114 -10.80 -4.44 -12.91
C ALA A 114 -10.20 -3.02 -13.00
N ILE A 115 -9.17 -2.70 -12.20
CA ILE A 115 -8.43 -1.42 -12.33
C ILE A 115 -7.66 -1.38 -13.65
N GLU A 116 -6.97 -2.46 -14.01
CA GLU A 116 -6.23 -2.56 -15.27
C GLU A 116 -7.15 -2.35 -16.48
N GLU A 117 -8.34 -2.96 -16.46
CA GLU A 117 -9.33 -2.83 -17.54
C GLU A 117 -9.95 -1.42 -17.62
N LYS A 118 -10.29 -0.79 -16.49
CA LYS A 118 -11.04 0.48 -16.47
C LYS A 118 -10.18 1.74 -16.33
N ALA A 119 -8.95 1.62 -15.85
CA ALA A 119 -8.03 2.73 -15.60
C ALA A 119 -6.61 2.41 -16.11
N PRO A 120 -6.41 2.31 -17.43
CA PRO A 120 -5.09 2.00 -18.01
C PRO A 120 -4.02 3.06 -17.73
N HIS A 121 -4.43 4.26 -17.29
CA HIS A 121 -3.53 5.34 -16.86
C HIS A 121 -3.06 5.19 -15.40
N ALA A 122 -3.70 4.34 -14.60
CA ALA A 122 -3.33 4.11 -13.22
C ALA A 122 -2.02 3.29 -13.15
N PRO A 123 -1.14 3.54 -12.15
CA PRO A 123 0.14 2.84 -12.02
C PRO A 123 -0.04 1.41 -11.46
N ILE A 124 -0.77 0.55 -12.19
CA ILE A 124 -1.19 -0.78 -11.74
C ILE A 124 -0.09 -1.84 -11.84
N GLU A 125 0.87 -1.67 -12.74
CA GLU A 125 1.94 -2.65 -13.00
C GLU A 125 2.80 -2.89 -11.76
N MET A 126 3.18 -1.84 -11.03
CA MET A 126 3.92 -1.98 -9.76
C MET A 126 3.11 -2.75 -8.70
N LEU A 127 1.79 -2.60 -8.68
CA LEU A 127 0.91 -3.29 -7.75
C LEU A 127 0.76 -4.78 -8.12
N LYS A 128 0.68 -5.08 -9.42
CA LYS A 128 0.67 -6.46 -9.93
C LYS A 128 1.99 -7.17 -9.65
N GLU A 129 3.11 -6.49 -9.85
CA GLU A 129 4.44 -6.99 -9.49
C GLU A 129 4.54 -7.28 -7.98
N PHE A 130 4.11 -6.34 -7.15
CA PHE A 130 4.07 -6.53 -5.70
C PHE A 130 3.21 -7.73 -5.31
N LYS A 131 2.05 -7.91 -5.94
CA LYS A 131 1.21 -9.10 -5.74
C LYS A 131 1.94 -10.39 -6.08
N HIS A 132 2.60 -10.43 -7.24
CA HIS A 132 3.27 -11.61 -7.73
C HIS A 132 4.39 -12.07 -6.79
N TYR A 133 5.24 -11.14 -6.33
CA TYR A 133 6.41 -11.49 -5.53
C TYR A 133 6.18 -11.49 -4.02
N SER A 134 5.28 -10.63 -3.51
CA SER A 134 5.19 -10.38 -2.06
C SER A 134 3.86 -10.81 -1.45
N TRP A 135 2.72 -10.69 -2.14
CA TRP A 135 1.41 -10.87 -1.50
C TRP A 135 1.14 -12.31 -1.00
N LYS A 136 1.52 -13.33 -1.78
CA LYS A 136 1.32 -14.74 -1.37
C LYS A 136 2.15 -15.09 -0.13
N PRO A 137 3.48 -14.81 -0.05
CA PRO A 137 4.24 -14.96 1.19
C PRO A 137 3.70 -14.12 2.35
N LEU A 138 3.33 -12.86 2.08
CA LEU A 138 2.81 -11.96 3.11
C LEU A 138 1.50 -12.46 3.73
N SER A 139 0.74 -13.28 3.00
CA SER A 139 -0.48 -13.88 3.54
C SER A 139 -0.24 -14.79 4.73
N SER A 140 0.93 -15.44 4.77
CA SER A 140 1.34 -16.28 5.89
C SER A 140 1.48 -15.50 7.20
N TYR A 141 1.93 -14.24 7.15
CA TYR A 141 2.14 -13.40 8.34
C TYR A 141 0.85 -12.93 9.00
N VAL A 142 -0.25 -12.85 8.24
CA VAL A 142 -1.57 -12.46 8.77
C VAL A 142 -2.24 -13.61 9.53
N HIS A 143 -1.98 -14.86 9.14
CA HIS A 143 -2.69 -16.03 9.67
C HIS A 143 -1.80 -16.97 10.51
N GLY A 144 -0.60 -16.54 10.90
CA GLY A 144 0.33 -17.39 11.66
C GLY A 144 0.82 -18.61 10.87
N GLY A 145 0.91 -18.51 9.55
CA GLY A 145 1.36 -19.61 8.69
C GLY A 145 2.87 -19.87 8.75
N ILE A 146 3.34 -20.77 7.90
CA ILE A 146 4.72 -21.28 7.94
C ILE A 146 5.81 -20.20 7.85
N HIS A 147 5.66 -19.17 7.01
CA HIS A 147 6.66 -18.09 6.92
C HIS A 147 6.68 -17.26 8.21
N ALA A 148 5.51 -17.00 8.80
CA ALA A 148 5.38 -16.26 10.05
C ALA A 148 6.09 -16.99 11.20
N VAL A 149 5.77 -18.28 11.39
CA VAL A 149 6.35 -19.12 12.45
C VAL A 149 7.86 -19.29 12.24
N ASN A 150 8.29 -19.54 11.00
CA ASN A 150 9.71 -19.71 10.69
C ASN A 150 10.51 -18.43 10.97
N ARG A 151 10.04 -17.28 10.50
CA ARG A 151 10.74 -16.00 10.72
C ARG A 151 10.70 -15.51 12.15
N PHE A 152 9.60 -15.75 12.87
CA PHE A 152 9.53 -15.43 14.29
C PHE A 152 10.53 -16.26 15.10
N SER A 153 10.64 -17.57 14.80
CA SER A 153 11.54 -18.48 15.53
C SER A 153 13.01 -18.39 15.12
N ARG A 154 13.31 -18.00 13.87
CA ARG A 154 14.67 -18.01 13.31
C ARG A 154 15.22 -16.64 12.96
N GLY A 155 14.43 -15.58 13.15
CA GLY A 155 14.78 -14.22 12.79
C GLY A 155 14.55 -13.87 11.32
N PHE A 156 14.71 -12.59 11.01
CA PHE A 156 14.59 -12.03 9.67
C PHE A 156 15.96 -11.77 9.05
N PRO A 157 16.19 -12.19 7.80
CA PRO A 157 17.35 -11.73 7.04
C PRO A 157 17.31 -10.21 6.87
N ALA A 158 18.43 -9.52 7.09
CA ALA A 158 18.51 -8.06 6.93
C ALA A 158 17.97 -7.57 5.57
N PRO A 159 18.27 -8.22 4.42
CA PRO A 159 17.70 -7.78 3.13
C PRO A 159 16.17 -7.81 3.08
N LEU A 160 15.52 -8.72 3.81
CA LEU A 160 14.06 -8.79 3.87
C LEU A 160 13.48 -7.62 4.67
N VAL A 161 14.11 -7.26 5.80
CA VAL A 161 13.72 -6.09 6.59
C VAL A 161 13.87 -4.80 5.77
N HIS A 162 14.98 -4.68 5.02
CA HIS A 162 15.19 -3.55 4.10
C HIS A 162 14.10 -3.48 3.03
N ALA A 163 13.78 -4.61 2.40
CA ALA A 163 12.72 -4.68 1.40
C ALA A 163 11.35 -4.29 1.96
N MET A 164 11.05 -4.63 3.22
CA MET A 164 9.80 -4.20 3.86
C MET A 164 9.68 -2.69 3.97
N VAL A 165 10.76 -1.99 4.37
CA VAL A 165 10.77 -0.53 4.45
C VAL A 165 10.63 0.10 3.07
N THR A 166 11.45 -0.34 2.09
CA THR A 166 11.43 0.26 0.76
C THR A 166 10.12 -0.01 0.03
N HIS A 167 9.56 -1.21 0.13
CA HIS A 167 8.23 -1.51 -0.41
C HIS A 167 7.14 -0.66 0.25
N SER A 168 7.15 -0.51 1.58
CA SER A 168 6.21 0.37 2.28
C SER A 168 6.28 1.81 1.76
N ASN A 169 7.50 2.33 1.52
CA ASN A 169 7.73 3.66 0.98
C ASN A 169 7.20 3.81 -0.47
N GLY A 170 7.38 2.79 -1.30
CA GLY A 170 6.83 2.75 -2.65
C GLY A 170 5.30 2.84 -2.65
N LEU A 171 4.64 2.01 -1.82
CA LEU A 171 3.19 2.02 -1.65
C LEU A 171 2.70 3.38 -1.11
N LEU A 172 3.42 3.96 -0.15
CA LEU A 172 3.11 5.28 0.42
C LEU A 172 3.14 6.39 -0.65
N THR A 173 4.11 6.32 -1.56
CA THR A 173 4.24 7.30 -2.65
C THR A 173 3.06 7.23 -3.62
N ILE A 174 2.58 6.03 -3.93
CA ILE A 174 1.37 5.85 -4.76
C ILE A 174 0.14 6.36 -4.00
N ALA A 175 0.01 6.06 -2.71
CA ALA A 175 -1.07 6.55 -1.86
C ALA A 175 -1.11 8.09 -1.79
N ALA A 176 0.05 8.74 -1.72
CA ALA A 176 0.16 10.20 -1.69
C ALA A 176 -0.29 10.82 -3.02
N ASN A 177 0.13 10.23 -4.15
CA ASN A 177 -0.34 10.67 -5.47
C ASN A 177 -1.86 10.54 -5.59
N LEU A 178 -2.42 9.43 -5.10
CA LEU A 178 -3.87 9.24 -5.05
C LEU A 178 -4.56 10.29 -4.16
N GLY A 179 -3.95 10.66 -3.03
CA GLY A 179 -4.39 11.75 -2.16
C GLY A 179 -4.49 13.10 -2.88
N LEU A 180 -3.57 13.39 -3.80
CA LEU A 180 -3.63 14.58 -4.66
C LEU A 180 -4.75 14.46 -5.71
N ILE A 181 -4.88 13.30 -6.37
CA ILE A 181 -5.91 13.06 -7.38
C ILE A 181 -7.32 13.28 -6.81
N VAL A 182 -7.63 12.71 -5.65
CA VAL A 182 -8.95 12.86 -5.01
C VAL A 182 -9.23 14.27 -4.47
N SER A 183 -8.18 15.08 -4.31
CA SER A 183 -8.33 16.50 -3.94
C SER A 183 -8.63 17.41 -5.14
N GLY A 184 -8.55 16.90 -6.36
CA GLY A 184 -8.66 17.71 -7.57
C GLY A 184 -7.48 18.69 -7.76
N ALA A 185 -6.38 18.50 -7.02
CA ALA A 185 -5.17 19.29 -7.22
C ALA A 185 -4.64 19.09 -8.64
N PRO A 186 -4.22 20.16 -9.34
CA PRO A 186 -3.68 20.03 -10.68
C PRO A 186 -2.42 19.15 -10.64
N PRO A 187 -2.13 18.38 -11.70
CA PRO A 187 -0.88 17.63 -11.79
C PRO A 187 0.32 18.56 -11.59
N THR A 188 1.17 18.24 -10.61
CA THR A 188 2.43 18.96 -10.34
C THR A 188 3.60 18.00 -10.43
N ASP A 189 4.81 18.55 -10.44
CA ASP A 189 6.04 17.77 -10.36
C ASP A 189 6.45 17.40 -8.92
N GLN A 190 5.56 17.61 -7.93
CA GLN A 190 5.83 17.38 -6.52
C GLN A 190 6.18 15.91 -6.23
N ILE A 191 5.35 14.95 -6.65
CA ILE A 191 5.61 13.52 -6.43
C ILE A 191 6.91 13.07 -7.13
N PRO A 192 7.14 13.38 -8.43
CA PRO A 192 8.42 13.09 -9.08
C PRO A 192 9.65 13.72 -8.42
N LYS A 193 9.53 14.93 -7.87
CA LYS A 193 10.61 15.58 -7.09
C LYS A 193 10.92 14.79 -5.83
N ILE A 194 9.90 14.43 -5.05
CA ILE A 194 10.05 13.62 -3.83
C ILE A 194 10.66 12.25 -4.19
N GLN A 195 10.21 11.60 -5.26
CA GLN A 195 10.77 10.32 -5.70
C GLN A 195 12.26 10.39 -6.04
N ARG A 196 12.71 11.47 -6.70
CA ARG A 196 14.14 11.69 -6.98
C ARG A 196 14.94 11.95 -5.71
N GLU A 197 14.40 12.77 -4.82
CA GLU A 197 15.06 13.11 -3.55
C GLU A 197 15.22 11.90 -2.64
N PHE A 198 14.24 11.00 -2.60
CA PHE A 198 14.18 9.84 -1.70
C PHE A 198 14.44 8.50 -2.41
N GLY A 199 15.00 8.52 -3.61
CA GLY A 199 15.27 7.32 -4.42
C GLY A 199 16.14 6.27 -3.71
N ASP A 200 16.94 6.68 -2.74
CA ASP A 200 17.79 5.83 -1.90
C ASP A 200 17.01 4.96 -0.90
N CYS A 201 15.76 5.33 -0.58
CA CYS A 201 14.88 4.57 0.32
C CYS A 201 13.60 4.05 -0.36
N LEU A 202 13.52 4.15 -1.70
CA LEU A 202 12.43 3.59 -2.50
C LEU A 202 12.79 2.20 -3.04
N PRO A 203 11.79 1.41 -3.51
CA PRO A 203 12.08 0.16 -4.19
C PRO A 203 12.98 0.43 -5.41
N LEU A 204 13.98 -0.42 -5.61
CA LEU A 204 14.75 -0.38 -6.84
C LEU A 204 13.83 -0.65 -8.04
N PRO A 205 14.06 -0.02 -9.20
CA PRO A 205 13.34 -0.36 -10.42
C PRO A 205 13.42 -1.86 -10.65
N ALA A 206 12.29 -2.47 -11.03
CA ALA A 206 12.26 -3.87 -11.39
C ALA A 206 13.32 -4.15 -12.46
N VAL A 207 14.31 -4.98 -12.13
CA VAL A 207 15.18 -5.55 -13.17
C VAL A 207 14.29 -6.51 -13.97
N PRO A 208 14.17 -6.37 -15.30
CA PRO A 208 13.43 -7.31 -16.12
C PRO A 208 14.02 -8.70 -15.92
N ARG A 209 13.37 -9.53 -15.09
CA ARG A 209 13.76 -10.92 -14.91
C ARG A 209 12.98 -11.75 -15.91
N PRO A 210 13.63 -12.70 -16.62
CA PRO A 210 12.91 -13.64 -17.46
C PRO A 210 11.82 -14.31 -16.62
N ALA A 211 10.68 -14.64 -17.24
CA ALA A 211 9.54 -15.28 -16.60
C ALA A 211 9.99 -16.58 -15.90
N ALA A 212 10.40 -16.45 -14.64
CA ALA A 212 10.82 -17.55 -13.81
C ALA A 212 9.62 -17.94 -12.95
N THR A 213 9.40 -19.26 -12.87
CA THR A 213 8.50 -19.96 -11.95
C THR A 213 8.46 -19.30 -10.57
N GLU A 214 7.28 -19.35 -9.91
CA GLU A 214 6.98 -18.77 -8.60
C GLU A 214 8.24 -18.66 -7.70
N PRO A 215 8.51 -17.48 -7.11
CA PRO A 215 9.69 -17.32 -6.25
C PRO A 215 9.66 -18.37 -5.14
N SER A 216 10.76 -19.12 -5.01
CA SER A 216 10.94 -20.11 -3.96
C SER A 216 10.79 -19.44 -2.59
N HIS A 217 9.78 -19.94 -1.88
CA HIS A 217 9.31 -19.59 -0.54
C HIS A 217 10.39 -19.29 0.51
#